data_AF-A0A842LWW2-F1
#
_entry.id   AF-A0A842LWW2-F1
#
_cell.length_a   1.000
_cell.length_b   1.000
_cell.length_c   1.000
_cell.angle_alpha   90.00
_cell.angle_beta   90.00
_cell.angle_gamma   90.00
#
_symmetry.space_group_name_H-M   'P 1'
#
loop_
_entity.id
_entity.type
_entity.pdbx_description
1 polymer ?
#
loop_
_entity_poly.entity_id
_entity_poly.type
_entity_poly.pdbx_seq_one_letter_code
_entity_poly.pdbx_strand_id
1 'polypeptide(L)'
;MRHHPIILVVPILFLFLCVFVSSVSAESVQEKFQNTINSWMQFFETNLEWFSLTLNEFLKRVMKITYFTIGLAGFILWASGFSKYTGRRLMIGALIMALVVEILL
;
A
#
# COMPACT_ATOMS: atom_id res chain seq x y z
N MET A 1 -14.88 53.34 51.25
CA MET A 1 -13.67 52.69 50.72
C MET A 1 -13.80 51.16 50.86
N ARG A 2 -14.35 50.46 49.86
CA ARG A 2 -14.51 48.98 49.91
C ARG A 2 -14.57 48.32 48.51
N HIS A 3 -13.78 48.81 47.54
CA HIS A 3 -13.78 48.30 46.16
C HIS A 3 -12.56 47.44 45.78
N HIS A 4 -11.58 47.26 46.67
CA HIS A 4 -10.32 46.58 46.35
C HIS A 4 -10.38 45.07 46.01
N PRO A 5 -11.25 44.22 46.61
CA PRO A 5 -11.20 42.78 46.31
C PRO A 5 -11.83 42.43 44.95
N ILE A 6 -12.81 43.22 44.49
CA ILE A 6 -13.56 42.94 43.25
C ILE A 6 -12.68 43.26 42.02
N ILE A 7 -11.85 44.30 42.10
CA ILE A 7 -11.00 44.75 40.99
C ILE A 7 -9.87 43.74 40.68
N LEU A 8 -9.40 42.97 41.67
CA LEU A 8 -8.37 41.94 41.47
C LEU A 8 -8.93 40.59 41.01
N VAL A 9 -10.18 40.26 41.36
CA VAL A 9 -10.79 38.98 40.99
C VAL A 9 -11.13 38.93 39.49
N VAL A 10 -11.62 40.03 38.93
CA VAL A 10 -11.99 40.13 37.51
C VAL A 10 -10.85 39.80 36.53
N PRO A 11 -9.62 40.36 36.65
CA PRO A 11 -8.53 40.05 35.73
C PRO A 11 -8.02 38.60 35.89
N ILE A 12 -8.06 38.04 37.10
CA ILE A 12 -7.66 36.66 37.35
C ILE A 12 -8.63 35.68 36.66
N LEU A 13 -9.93 35.96 36.76
CA LEU A 13 -10.98 35.15 36.14
C LEU A 13 -10.93 35.26 34.61
N PHE A 14 -10.59 36.44 34.09
CA PHE A 14 -10.37 36.67 32.65
C PHE A 14 -9.16 35.90 32.11
N LEU A 15 -8.03 35.91 32.84
CA LEU A 15 -6.85 35.11 32.47
C LEU A 15 -7.17 33.61 32.45
N PHE A 16 -7.93 33.12 33.43
CA PHE A 16 -8.33 31.72 33.50
C PHE A 16 -9.23 31.32 32.31
N LEU A 17 -10.18 32.19 31.93
CA LEU A 17 -11.01 32.01 30.74
C LEU A 17 -10.20 31.99 29.44
N CYS A 18 -9.23 32.90 29.29
CA CYS A 18 -8.36 32.93 28.11
C CYS A 18 -7.51 31.66 27.97
N VAL A 19 -6.95 31.16 29.07
CA VAL A 19 -6.17 29.90 29.07
C VAL A 19 -7.06 28.71 28.73
N PHE A 20 -8.25 28.62 29.31
CA PHE A 20 -9.19 27.53 29.06
C PHE A 20 -9.73 27.52 27.61
N VAL A 21 -10.06 28.68 27.05
CA VAL A 21 -10.49 28.79 25.64
C VAL A 21 -9.36 28.39 24.68
N SER A 22 -8.12 28.78 25.00
CA SER A 22 -6.96 28.43 24.18
C SER A 22 -6.71 26.91 24.17
N SER A 23 -6.81 26.23 25.31
CA SER A 23 -6.66 24.77 25.39
C SER A 23 -7.75 24.02 24.63
N VAL A 24 -9.02 24.43 24.76
CA VAL A 24 -10.15 23.81 24.03
C VAL A 24 -9.99 23.99 22.52
N SER A 25 -9.54 25.16 22.06
CA SER A 25 -9.29 25.40 20.63
C SER A 25 -8.14 24.54 20.10
N ALA A 26 -7.06 24.37 20.88
CA ALA A 26 -5.91 23.55 20.52
C ALA A 26 -6.26 22.06 20.44
N GLU A 27 -7.06 21.54 21.38
CA GLU A 27 -7.57 20.16 21.34
C GLU A 27 -8.41 19.92 20.07
N SER A 28 -9.31 20.83 19.72
CA SER A 28 -10.15 20.67 18.52
C SER A 28 -9.36 20.67 17.20
N VAL A 29 -8.26 21.43 17.14
CA VAL A 29 -7.36 21.46 15.97
C VAL A 29 -6.50 20.19 15.93
N GLN A 30 -6.02 19.74 17.09
CA GLN A 30 -5.25 18.50 17.21
C GLN A 30 -6.07 17.28 16.82
N GLU A 31 -7.33 17.17 17.27
CA GLU A 31 -8.23 16.09 16.89
C GLU A 31 -8.52 16.07 15.39
N LYS A 32 -8.79 17.24 14.79
CA LYS A 32 -8.99 17.34 13.32
C LYS A 32 -7.73 16.96 12.55
N PHE A 33 -6.56 17.35 13.03
CA PHE A 33 -5.29 17.00 12.43
C PHE A 33 -5.00 15.50 12.53
N GLN A 34 -5.20 14.90 13.71
CA GLN A 34 -5.04 13.45 13.90
C GLN A 34 -6.04 12.65 13.05
N ASN A 35 -7.31 13.06 13.01
CA ASN A 35 -8.31 12.39 12.17
C ASN A 35 -7.97 12.50 10.68
N THR A 36 -7.43 13.63 10.24
CA THR A 36 -6.95 13.78 8.86
C THR A 36 -5.79 12.84 8.61
N ILE A 37 -4.74 12.85 9.43
CA ILE A 37 -3.58 11.96 9.27
C ILE A 37 -3.99 10.48 9.26
N ASN A 38 -4.84 10.07 10.20
CA ASN A 38 -5.30 8.68 10.28
C ASN A 38 -6.10 8.28 9.03
N SER A 39 -6.94 9.16 8.50
CA SER A 39 -7.69 8.91 7.26
C SER A 39 -6.75 8.74 6.06
N TRP A 40 -5.71 9.58 5.96
CA TRP A 40 -4.70 9.45 4.91
C TRP A 40 -3.87 8.18 5.06
N MET A 41 -3.49 7.81 6.28
CA MET A 41 -2.71 6.60 6.55
C MET A 41 -3.50 5.35 6.19
N GLN A 42 -4.78 5.28 6.59
CA GLN A 42 -5.69 4.19 6.21
C GLN A 42 -5.89 4.12 4.69
N PHE A 43 -5.99 5.27 4.02
CA PHE A 43 -6.05 5.31 2.56
C PHE A 43 -4.78 4.72 1.94
N PHE A 44 -3.60 5.11 2.41
CA PHE A 44 -2.33 4.56 1.91
C PHE A 44 -2.19 3.07 2.17
N GLU A 45 -2.50 2.60 3.38
CA GLU A 45 -2.45 1.18 3.73
C GLU A 45 -3.36 0.35 2.82
N THR A 46 -4.61 0.77 2.66
CA THR A 46 -5.59 0.07 1.82
C THR A 46 -5.19 0.05 0.34
N ASN A 47 -4.68 1.17 -0.17
CA ASN A 47 -4.23 1.26 -1.56
C ASN A 47 -2.96 0.43 -1.79
N LEU A 48 -2.03 0.39 -0.83
CA LEU A 48 -0.81 -0.41 -0.92
C LEU A 48 -1.11 -1.90 -0.88
N GLU A 49 -2.03 -2.35 -0.03
CA GLU A 49 -2.48 -3.73 0.00
C GLU A 49 -3.13 -4.13 -1.34
N TRP A 50 -4.05 -3.30 -1.84
CA TRP A 50 -4.70 -3.55 -3.13
C TRP A 50 -3.70 -3.55 -4.30
N PHE A 51 -2.74 -2.62 -4.30
CA PHE A 51 -1.71 -2.53 -5.30
C PHE A 51 -0.78 -3.75 -5.27
N SER A 52 -0.38 -4.19 -4.08
CA SER A 52 0.46 -5.38 -3.90
C SER A 52 -0.24 -6.65 -4.40
N LEU A 53 -1.52 -6.83 -4.05
CA LEU A 53 -2.33 -7.95 -4.54
C LEU A 53 -2.46 -7.92 -6.06
N THR A 54 -2.79 -6.75 -6.62
CA THR A 54 -2.95 -6.56 -8.07
C THR A 54 -1.65 -6.84 -8.82
N LEU A 55 -0.50 -6.37 -8.31
CA LEU A 55 0.80 -6.64 -8.90
C LEU A 55 1.12 -8.14 -8.87
N ASN A 56 0.83 -8.83 -7.77
CA ASN A 56 1.08 -10.26 -7.68
C ASN A 56 0.20 -11.04 -8.68
N GLU A 57 -1.09 -10.72 -8.76
CA GLU A 57 -1.99 -11.32 -9.76
C GLU A 57 -1.55 -11.05 -11.20
N PHE A 58 -1.08 -9.83 -11.48
CA PHE A 58 -0.53 -9.47 -12.77
C PHE A 58 0.73 -10.28 -13.09
N LEU A 59 1.66 -10.40 -12.14
CA LEU A 59 2.89 -11.18 -12.29
C LEU A 59 2.58 -12.66 -12.55
N LYS A 60 1.62 -13.24 -11.80
CA LYS A 60 1.11 -14.60 -12.04
C LYS A 60 0.62 -14.77 -13.46
N ARG A 61 -0.17 -13.83 -13.97
CA ARG A 61 -0.72 -13.89 -15.34
C ARG A 61 0.37 -13.81 -16.40
N VAL A 62 1.33 -12.90 -16.24
CA VAL A 62 2.46 -12.73 -17.18
C VAL A 62 3.33 -13.99 -17.21
N MET A 63 3.66 -14.54 -16.03
CA MET A 63 4.41 -15.79 -15.91
C MET A 63 3.70 -16.94 -16.63
N LYS A 64 2.37 -17.08 -16.43
CA LYS A 64 1.53 -18.07 -17.12
C LYS A 64 1.61 -18.00 -18.63
N ILE A 65 1.48 -16.80 -19.18
CA ILE A 65 1.56 -16.57 -20.63
C ILE A 65 2.98 -16.86 -21.14
N THR A 66 4.00 -16.48 -20.36
CA THR A 66 5.41 -16.59 -20.76
C THR A 66 5.86 -18.05 -20.86
N TYR A 67 5.70 -18.87 -19.81
CA TYR A 67 6.13 -20.27 -19.91
C TYR A 67 5.30 -21.03 -20.97
N PHE A 68 4.02 -20.67 -21.14
CA PHE A 68 3.16 -21.30 -22.15
C PHE A 68 3.66 -20.99 -23.56
N THR A 69 3.95 -19.72 -23.87
CA THR A 69 4.47 -19.32 -25.19
C THR A 69 5.86 -19.89 -25.46
N ILE A 70 6.76 -19.93 -24.48
CA ILE A 70 8.08 -20.54 -24.61
C ILE A 70 7.96 -22.06 -24.84
N GLY A 71 7.06 -22.73 -24.11
CA GLY A 71 6.78 -24.15 -24.31
C GLY A 71 6.24 -24.43 -25.72
N LEU A 72 5.32 -23.61 -26.19
CA LEU A 72 4.72 -23.72 -27.53
C LEU A 72 5.76 -23.44 -28.63
N ALA A 73 6.60 -22.43 -28.45
CA ALA A 73 7.72 -22.13 -29.36
C ALA A 73 8.75 -23.27 -29.40
N GLY A 74 9.09 -23.84 -28.24
CA GLY A 74 9.95 -25.02 -28.14
C GLY A 74 9.36 -26.24 -28.85
N PHE A 75 8.05 -26.46 -28.72
CA PHE A 75 7.33 -27.52 -29.41
C PHE A 75 7.34 -27.32 -30.93
N ILE A 76 7.06 -26.10 -31.41
CA ILE A 76 7.10 -25.77 -32.85
C ILE A 76 8.52 -25.95 -33.42
N LEU A 77 9.55 -25.50 -32.71
CA LEU A 77 10.95 -25.67 -33.12
C LEU A 77 11.37 -27.15 -33.15
N TRP A 78 10.84 -27.96 -32.23
CA TRP A 78 11.09 -29.39 -32.21
C TRP A 78 10.36 -30.11 -33.36
N ALA A 79 9.09 -29.77 -33.59
CA ALA A 79 8.24 -30.38 -34.62
C ALA A 79 8.65 -30.00 -36.06
N SER A 80 9.04 -28.74 -36.28
CA SER A 80 9.53 -28.25 -37.59
C SER A 80 10.90 -28.83 -37.99
N GLY A 81 11.62 -29.45 -37.05
CA GLY A 81 12.92 -30.05 -37.30
C GLY A 81 14.06 -29.05 -37.53
N PHE A 82 13.79 -27.73 -37.46
CA PHE A 82 14.77 -26.66 -37.70
C PHE A 82 15.93 -26.71 -36.71
N SER A 83 15.63 -26.94 -35.43
CA SER A 83 16.64 -27.28 -34.42
C SER A 83 16.01 -28.13 -33.32
N LYS A 84 16.06 -29.46 -33.50
CA LYS A 84 15.51 -30.43 -32.53
C LYS A 84 16.15 -30.31 -31.15
N TYR A 85 17.43 -29.98 -31.07
CA TYR A 85 18.16 -29.88 -29.81
C TYR A 85 17.81 -28.59 -29.06
N THR A 86 17.70 -27.45 -29.76
CA THR A 86 17.24 -26.20 -29.16
C THR A 86 15.77 -26.27 -28.75
N GLY A 87 14.90 -26.86 -29.59
CA GLY A 87 13.49 -27.04 -29.26
C GLY A 87 13.27 -27.88 -28.00
N ARG A 88 13.98 -29.02 -27.85
CA ARG A 88 13.94 -29.84 -26.62
C ARG A 88 14.41 -29.08 -25.39
N ARG A 89 15.50 -28.31 -25.49
CA ARG A 89 15.99 -27.48 -24.37
C ARG A 89 14.97 -26.41 -23.96
N LEU A 90 14.29 -25.78 -24.92
CA LEU A 90 13.24 -24.80 -24.66
C LEU A 90 12.00 -25.43 -24.00
N MET A 91 11.57 -26.61 -24.45
CA MET A 91 10.47 -27.34 -23.80
C MET A 91 10.80 -27.72 -22.35
N ILE A 92 12.02 -28.22 -22.09
CA ILE A 92 12.47 -28.56 -20.74
C ILE A 92 12.55 -27.31 -19.86
N GLY A 93 13.09 -26.20 -20.39
CA GLY A 93 13.13 -24.92 -19.69
C GLY A 93 11.73 -24.39 -19.34
N ALA A 94 10.78 -24.49 -20.28
CA ALA A 94 9.39 -24.12 -20.04
C ALA A 94 8.71 -25.03 -18.99
N LEU A 95 9.01 -26.33 -19.00
CA LEU A 95 8.49 -27.28 -18.01
C LEU A 95 9.01 -26.97 -16.60
N ILE A 96 10.32 -26.72 -16.46
CA ILE A 96 10.93 -26.34 -15.19
C ILE A 96 10.34 -25.01 -14.70
N MET A 97 10.22 -24.02 -15.58
CA MET A 97 9.59 -22.74 -15.23
C MET A 97 8.14 -22.92 -14.80
N ALA A 98 7.35 -23.76 -15.48
CA ALA A 98 5.97 -24.04 -15.08
C ALA A 98 5.89 -24.65 -13.68
N LEU A 99 6.76 -25.63 -13.36
CA LEU A 99 6.83 -26.23 -12.02
C LEU A 99 7.25 -25.21 -10.96
N VAL A 100 8.25 -24.38 -11.23
CA VAL A 100 8.69 -23.33 -10.30
C VAL A 100 7.55 -22.34 -10.06
N VAL A 101 6.84 -21.93 -11.11
CA VAL A 101 5.69 -21.03 -11.00
C VAL A 101 4.58 -21.65 -10.16
N GLU A 102 4.23 -22.92 -10.36
CA GLU A 102 3.18 -23.59 -9.58
C GLU A 102 3.55 -23.84 -8.11
N ILE A 103 4.83 -24.04 -7.80
CA ILE A 103 5.29 -24.26 -6.41
C ILE A 103 5.40 -22.93 -5.65
N LEU A 104 5.76 -21.85 -6.34
CA LEU A 104 6.12 -20.57 -5.73
C LEU A 104 4.93 -19.59 -5.66
N LEU A 105 3.86 -19.79 -6.44
CA LEU A 105 2.68 -18.91 -6.54
C LEU A 105 1.37 -19.62 -6.21
#